data_AF-A0A7S2WM03-F1
#
_entry.id   AF-A0A7S2WM03-F1
#
_cell.length_a   1.000
_cell.length_b   1.000
_cell.length_c   1.000
_cell.angle_alpha   90.00
_cell.angle_beta   90.00
_cell.angle_gamma   90.00
#
_symmetry.space_group_name_H-M   'P 1'
#
loop_
_entity.id
_entity.type
_entity.pdbx_description
1 polymer ?
#
loop_
_entity_poly.entity_id
_entity_poly.type
_entity_poly.pdbx_seq_one_letter_code
_entity_poly.pdbx_strand_id
1 'polypeptide(L)'
;LPPTRSYGAIVHLVSHVEGTIVNINYDALEEMSNQLPSVLDMEIYAQFTEIGNDIEKTLDIRSDTGWVHMMNHDRDQFTKDYDRIVALMPHMFQVHNDNSTTTTTTY
;
A
#
# COMPACT_ATOMS: atom_id res chain seq x y z
N LEU A 1 20.41 -4.49 28.04
CA LEU A 1 20.80 -3.16 27.51
C LEU A 1 19.90 -2.85 26.33
N PRO A 2 19.46 -1.61 26.12
CA PRO A 2 18.71 -1.25 24.91
C PRO A 2 19.56 -1.54 23.66
N PRO A 3 18.93 -1.89 22.53
CA PRO A 3 19.66 -2.12 21.30
C PRO A 3 20.45 -0.86 20.91
N THR A 4 21.73 -1.04 20.56
CA THR A 4 22.63 0.06 20.17
C THR A 4 22.54 0.40 18.69
N ARG A 5 21.83 -0.42 17.91
CA ARG A 5 21.53 -0.26 16.49
C ARG A 5 20.14 -0.80 16.19
N SER A 6 19.42 -0.11 15.32
CA SER A 6 18.13 -0.55 14.75
C SER A 6 18.16 -0.33 13.24
N TYR A 7 17.33 -1.10 12.54
CA TYR A 7 16.99 -0.92 11.14
C TYR A 7 15.70 -0.14 11.07
N GLY A 8 15.65 0.91 10.26
CA GLY A 8 14.47 1.76 10.14
C GLY A 8 14.29 2.24 8.71
N ALA A 9 13.03 2.40 8.31
CA ALA A 9 12.65 2.96 7.02
C ALA A 9 11.29 3.66 7.11
N ILE A 10 11.08 4.58 6.18
CA ILE A 10 9.76 5.09 5.82
C ILE A 10 9.45 4.47 4.46
N VAL A 11 8.38 3.69 4.38
CA VAL A 11 7.95 3.02 3.14
C VAL A 11 6.76 3.77 2.58
N HIS A 12 6.92 4.33 1.38
CA HIS A 12 5.82 4.94 0.65
C HIS A 12 4.96 3.85 0.00
N LEU A 13 3.64 3.92 0.19
CA LEU A 13 2.70 2.92 -0.30
C LEU A 13 2.36 3.18 -1.77
N VAL A 14 2.71 2.24 -2.64
CA VAL A 14 2.57 2.38 -4.09
C VAL A 14 1.19 1.90 -4.53
N SER A 15 0.46 2.74 -5.24
CA SER A 15 -0.73 2.32 -5.99
C SER A 15 -0.33 1.62 -7.30
N HIS A 16 -0.82 0.41 -7.50
CA HIS A 16 -0.64 -0.37 -8.73
C HIS A 16 -1.85 -0.31 -9.67
N VAL A 17 -2.91 0.36 -9.26
CA VAL A 17 -4.21 0.40 -9.95
C VAL A 17 -4.59 1.84 -10.28
N GLU A 18 -5.51 2.00 -11.22
CA GLU A 18 -6.01 3.31 -11.66
C GLU A 18 -7.48 3.15 -12.01
N GLY A 19 -8.33 4.04 -11.51
CA GLY A 19 -9.78 4.02 -11.70
C GLY A 19 -10.53 4.48 -10.46
N THR A 20 -11.82 4.19 -10.38
CA THR A 20 -12.64 4.53 -9.20
C THR A 20 -12.59 3.37 -8.19
N ILE A 21 -12.25 3.66 -6.93
CA ILE A 21 -12.17 2.65 -5.86
C ILE A 21 -13.56 2.03 -5.64
N VAL A 22 -13.66 0.71 -5.81
CA VAL A 22 -14.88 -0.06 -5.54
C VAL A 22 -14.78 -0.91 -4.28
N ASN A 23 -13.55 -1.19 -3.82
CA ASN A 23 -13.31 -1.91 -2.59
C ASN A 23 -11.93 -1.55 -2.03
N ILE A 24 -11.85 -1.46 -0.70
CA ILE A 24 -10.61 -1.27 0.06
C ILE A 24 -10.36 -2.56 0.84
N ASN A 25 -9.18 -3.15 0.65
CA ASN A 25 -8.83 -4.39 1.31
C ASN A 25 -8.37 -4.13 2.75
N TYR A 26 -9.32 -3.98 3.66
CA TYR A 26 -9.03 -3.71 5.07
C TYR A 26 -8.23 -4.83 5.75
N ASP A 27 -8.36 -6.09 5.30
CA ASP A 27 -7.55 -7.20 5.84
C ASP A 27 -6.06 -6.99 5.53
N ALA A 28 -5.72 -6.54 4.32
CA ALA A 28 -4.34 -6.22 3.94
C ALA A 28 -3.80 -5.01 4.72
N LEU A 29 -4.63 -3.99 4.94
CA LEU A 29 -4.26 -2.81 5.74
C LEU A 29 -4.08 -3.16 7.23
N GLU A 30 -4.96 -4.00 7.78
CA GLU A 30 -4.87 -4.50 9.16
C GLU A 30 -3.63 -5.38 9.34
N GLU A 31 -3.31 -6.24 8.37
CA GLU A 31 -2.08 -7.02 8.38
C GLU A 31 -0.86 -6.12 8.46
N MET A 32 -0.76 -5.10 7.59
CA MET A 32 0.36 -4.16 7.61
C MET A 32 0.50 -3.41 8.93
N SER A 33 -0.60 -2.86 9.45
CA SER A 33 -0.57 -1.98 10.62
C SER A 33 -0.46 -2.71 11.96
N ASN A 34 -1.07 -3.88 12.11
CA ASN A 34 -1.25 -4.51 13.42
C ASN A 34 -0.56 -5.88 13.56
N GLN A 35 -0.14 -6.51 12.46
CA GLN A 35 0.37 -7.88 12.49
C GLN A 35 1.87 -7.98 12.17
N LEU A 36 2.47 -6.93 11.61
CA LEU A 36 3.90 -6.89 11.27
C LEU A 36 4.71 -6.31 12.44
N PRO A 37 5.58 -7.10 13.10
CA PRO A 37 6.32 -6.68 14.30
C PRO A 37 7.22 -5.46 14.11
N SER A 38 7.66 -5.19 12.88
CA SER A 38 8.53 -4.06 12.56
C SER A 38 7.77 -2.76 12.27
N VAL A 39 6.44 -2.77 12.19
CA VAL A 39 5.63 -1.57 11.90
C VAL A 39 5.36 -0.80 13.19
N LEU A 40 5.67 0.49 13.17
CA LEU A 40 5.43 1.41 14.28
C LEU A 40 4.18 2.25 14.08
N ASP A 41 3.95 2.68 12.84
CA ASP A 41 2.85 3.57 12.47
C ASP A 41 2.57 3.47 10.96
N MET A 42 1.35 3.77 10.56
CA MET A 42 0.91 3.72 9.16
C MET A 42 -0.23 4.71 8.93
N GLU A 43 -0.19 5.38 7.78
CA GLU A 43 -1.29 6.23 7.32
C GLU A 43 -1.63 5.92 5.87
N ILE A 44 -2.93 5.79 5.58
CA ILE A 44 -3.49 5.89 4.24
C ILE A 44 -4.09 7.28 4.11
N TYR A 45 -3.73 8.01 3.06
CA TYR A 45 -4.24 9.37 2.90
C TYR A 45 -5.76 9.38 2.72
N ALA A 46 -6.42 10.39 3.31
CA ALA A 46 -7.87 10.44 3.47
C ALA A 46 -8.64 10.19 2.15
N GLN A 47 -8.15 10.71 1.03
CA GLN A 47 -8.79 10.52 -0.28
C GLN A 47 -8.85 9.05 -0.73
N PHE A 48 -8.01 8.16 -0.21
CA PHE A 48 -7.98 6.74 -0.55
C PHE A 48 -8.70 5.86 0.49
N THR A 49 -9.35 6.46 1.49
CA THR A 49 -10.08 5.75 2.55
C THR A 49 -11.58 5.61 2.29
N GLU A 50 -12.07 6.15 1.18
CA GLU A 50 -13.49 6.17 0.80
C GLU A 50 -13.71 5.54 -0.58
N ILE A 51 -14.72 4.67 -0.66
CA ILE A 51 -15.18 4.05 -1.92
C ILE A 51 -15.84 5.12 -2.78
N GLY A 52 -15.58 5.08 -4.09
CA GLY A 52 -16.09 6.06 -5.05
C GLY A 52 -15.11 7.20 -5.35
N ASN A 53 -14.03 7.33 -4.59
CA ASN A 53 -12.93 8.24 -4.95
C ASN A 53 -12.06 7.63 -6.05
N ASP A 54 -11.46 8.50 -6.85
CA ASP A 54 -10.53 8.11 -7.89
C ASP A 54 -9.13 7.86 -7.32
N ILE A 55 -8.45 6.89 -7.89
CA ILE A 55 -7.07 6.55 -7.60
C ILE A 55 -6.29 6.43 -8.89
N GLU A 56 -5.04 6.88 -8.88
CA GLU A 56 -4.10 6.75 -9.98
C GLU A 56 -2.96 5.81 -9.59
N LYS A 57 -2.21 5.31 -10.58
CA LYS A 57 -0.95 4.62 -10.32
C LYS A 57 0.08 5.60 -9.79
N THR A 58 0.86 5.16 -8.82
CA THR A 58 1.96 5.97 -8.31
C THR A 58 3.07 6.09 -9.35
N LEU A 59 3.43 7.32 -9.72
CA LEU A 59 4.52 7.66 -10.63
C LEU A 59 5.70 8.30 -9.90
N ASP A 60 5.41 9.04 -8.83
CA ASP A 60 6.38 9.67 -7.96
C ASP A 60 5.86 9.75 -6.51
N ILE A 61 6.71 10.24 -5.60
CA ILE A 61 6.43 10.34 -4.16
C ILE A 61 5.20 11.19 -3.80
N ARG A 62 4.67 12.03 -4.70
CA ARG A 62 3.46 12.83 -4.45
C ARG A 62 2.18 12.10 -4.83
N SER A 63 2.31 10.96 -5.51
CA SER A 63 1.22 10.12 -6.01
C SER A 63 1.14 8.78 -5.27
N ASP A 64 1.83 8.65 -4.14
CA ASP A 64 1.69 7.50 -3.25
C ASP A 64 0.37 7.57 -2.47
N THR A 65 -0.02 6.44 -1.89
CA THR A 65 -1.32 6.31 -1.21
C THR A 65 -1.22 6.48 0.29
N GLY A 66 -0.02 6.70 0.81
CA GLY A 66 0.28 6.75 2.23
C GLY A 66 1.70 6.29 2.55
N TRP A 67 1.96 6.05 3.83
CA TRP A 67 3.28 5.68 4.32
C TRP A 67 3.21 4.68 5.47
N VAL A 68 4.32 3.95 5.67
CA VAL A 68 4.54 3.05 6.82
C VAL A 68 5.88 3.39 7.46
N HIS A 69 5.86 3.66 8.77
CA HIS A 69 7.06 3.78 9.57
C HIS A 69 7.46 2.42 10.13
N MET A 70 8.70 2.01 9.84
CA MET A 70 9.23 0.73 10.27
C MET A 70 10.45 0.88 11.16
N MET A 71 10.55 0.04 12.18
CA MET A 71 11.75 -0.11 12.98
C MET A 71 11.85 -1.51 13.60
N ASN A 72 13.02 -2.14 13.48
CA ASN A 72 13.32 -3.35 14.23
C ASN A 72 14.81 -3.45 14.57
N HIS A 73 15.16 -4.11 15.66
CA HIS A 73 16.55 -4.40 16.01
C HIS A 73 17.05 -5.67 15.31
N ASP A 74 16.14 -6.58 14.95
CA ASP A 74 16.41 -7.76 14.15
C ASP A 74 16.32 -7.41 12.65
N ARG A 75 17.43 -7.60 11.94
CA ARG A 75 17.54 -7.31 10.50
C ARG A 75 16.66 -8.23 9.66
N ASP A 76 16.59 -9.49 10.03
CA ASP A 76 15.91 -10.50 9.23
C ASP A 76 14.41 -10.33 9.36
N GLN A 77 13.92 -10.03 10.57
CA GLN A 77 12.53 -9.65 10.81
C GLN A 77 12.17 -8.35 10.09
N PHE A 78 13.02 -7.31 10.16
CA PHE A 78 12.82 -6.06 9.42
C PHE A 78 12.67 -6.30 7.92
N THR A 79 13.57 -7.10 7.34
CA THR A 79 13.58 -7.40 5.91
C THR A 79 12.33 -8.17 5.50
N LYS A 80 11.95 -9.19 6.30
CA LYS A 80 10.73 -9.98 6.08
C LYS A 80 9.47 -9.11 6.10
N ASP A 81 9.34 -8.22 7.08
CA ASP A 81 8.17 -7.34 7.18
C ASP A 81 8.13 -6.32 6.05
N TYR A 82 9.29 -5.79 5.66
CA TYR A 82 9.41 -4.87 4.52
C TYR A 82 8.94 -5.56 3.23
N ASP A 83 9.44 -6.77 2.96
CA ASP A 83 9.05 -7.56 1.79
C ASP A 83 7.54 -7.88 1.82
N ARG A 84 6.98 -8.11 3.01
CA ARG A 84 5.55 -8.37 3.16
C ARG A 84 4.69 -7.14 2.85
N ILE A 85 5.08 -5.95 3.31
CA ILE A 85 4.40 -4.69 2.97
C ILE A 85 4.41 -4.50 1.45
N VAL A 86 5.58 -4.65 0.81
CA VAL A 86 5.70 -4.55 -0.65
C VAL A 86 4.80 -5.55 -1.38
N ALA A 87 4.70 -6.79 -0.88
CA ALA A 87 3.82 -7.80 -1.46
C ALA A 87 2.32 -7.49 -1.28
N LEU A 88 1.93 -6.71 -0.27
CA LEU A 88 0.54 -6.33 -0.02
C LEU A 88 0.09 -5.10 -0.81
N MET A 89 1.01 -4.21 -1.22
CA MET A 89 0.69 -2.98 -1.96
C MET A 89 -0.23 -3.18 -3.18
N PRO A 90 -0.03 -4.20 -4.06
CA PRO A 90 -0.89 -4.40 -5.22
C PRO A 90 -2.33 -4.82 -4.87
N HIS A 91 -2.60 -5.16 -3.62
CA HIS A 91 -3.87 -5.71 -3.14
C HIS A 91 -4.64 -4.76 -2.23
N MET A 92 -4.14 -3.54 -1.99
CA MET A 92 -4.77 -2.56 -1.09
C MET A 92 -6.13 -2.08 -1.63
N PHE A 93 -6.23 -1.91 -2.95
CA PHE A 93 -7.40 -1.33 -3.60
C PHE A 93 -7.88 -2.19 -4.76
N GLN A 94 -9.19 -2.25 -4.94
CA GLN A 94 -9.82 -2.73 -6.16
C GLN A 94 -10.56 -1.57 -6.81
N VAL A 95 -10.45 -1.48 -8.13
CA VAL A 95 -10.99 -0.35 -8.91
C VAL A 95 -11.91 -0.84 -10.01
N HIS A 96 -12.86 0.01 -10.40
CA HIS A 96 -13.55 -0.11 -11.66
C HIS A 96 -12.86 0.80 -12.69
N ASN A 97 -12.54 0.24 -13.86
CA ASN A 97 -11.93 0.99 -14.95
C ASN A 97 -13.01 1.26 -15.99
N ASP A 98 -13.38 2.53 -16.18
CA ASP A 98 -14.33 2.95 -17.21
C ASP A 98 -13.80 2.76 -18.66
N ASN A 99 -12.55 2.33 -18.80
CA ASN A 99 -11.94 2.04 -20.10
C ASN A 99 -12.32 0.64 -20.64
N SER A 100 -13.61 0.41 -20.86
CA SER A 100 -14.09 -0.59 -21.81
C SER A 100 -14.27 0.07 -23.19
N THR A 101 -13.15 0.26 -23.91
CA THR A 101 -13.23 0.60 -25.33
C THR A 101 -13.82 -0.59 -26.08
N THR A 102 -15.13 -0.56 -26.31
CA THR A 102 -15.85 -1.52 -27.16
C THR A 102 -15.29 -1.37 -28.57
N THR A 103 -14.32 -2.20 -28.95
CA THR A 103 -13.90 -2.32 -30.34
C THR A 103 -14.92 -3.24 -31.02
N THR A 104 -15.98 -2.66 -31.56
CA THR A 104 -16.90 -3.36 -32.46
C THR A 104 -16.16 -3.68 -33.75
N THR A 105 -15.61 -4.89 -33.85
CA THR A 105 -15.19 -5.45 -35.14
C THR A 105 -16.43 -5.98 -35.84
N THR A 106 -16.94 -5.22 -36.81
CA THR A 106 -17.93 -5.69 -37.78
C THR A 106 -17.25 -6.69 -38.72
N TYR A 107 -17.76 -7.92 -38.75
CA TYR A 107 -17.44 -8.91 -39.79
C TYR A 107 -18.23 -8.63 -41.07
#